data_AF-H8XQN2-F1
#
_entry.id   AF-H8XQN2-F1
#
_cell.length_a   1.000
_cell.length_b   1.000
_cell.length_c   1.000
_cell.angle_alpha   90.00
_cell.angle_beta   90.00
_cell.angle_gamma   90.00
#
_symmetry.space_group_name_H-M   'P 1'
#
loop_
_entity.id
_entity.type
_entity.pdbx_description
1 polymer ?
#
loop_
_entity_poly.entity_id
_entity_poly.type
_entity_poly.pdbx_seq_one_letter_code
_entity_poly.pdbx_strand_id
1 'polypeptide(L)'
;MKSNFYFTFILILLSCTSKNESVKTTLKKRIVGIQPYENISIAETKKIAQALDSFYGCKSIVLPPIKHDKKSFISIKSPRYRADSIIRFQNRTIPSHVDYIVGVTNSDISTTKHDTKGNIEKPTWKYSDFGVMGLAYRPGNSAIISTFRLKHKNKKLAFTRFKKVTIHEFGHNLGLPHCPNKKCVMTAAAEKISTIDNENLALCKSCKNKIN
;
A
#
# COMPACT_ATOMS: atom_id res chain seq x y z
N MET A 1 -5.87 -2.12 -88.22
CA MET A 1 -5.68 -1.11 -87.15
C MET A 1 -6.71 -1.32 -86.07
N LYS A 2 -6.26 -1.27 -84.80
CA LYS A 2 -6.99 -1.35 -83.52
C LYS A 2 -7.32 -2.77 -83.03
N SER A 3 -6.49 -3.21 -82.09
CA SER A 3 -6.56 -4.43 -81.29
C SER A 3 -7.59 -4.27 -80.15
N ASN A 4 -8.43 -5.28 -79.94
CA ASN A 4 -9.36 -5.38 -78.81
C ASN A 4 -8.64 -6.05 -77.63
N PHE A 5 -8.38 -5.28 -76.58
CA PHE A 5 -7.77 -5.78 -75.35
C PHE A 5 -8.88 -6.16 -74.36
N TYR A 6 -9.14 -7.45 -74.19
CA TYR A 6 -9.97 -7.98 -73.10
C TYR A 6 -9.12 -8.01 -71.83
N PHE A 7 -9.45 -7.17 -70.86
CA PHE A 7 -8.78 -7.13 -69.56
C PHE A 7 -9.50 -8.08 -68.61
N THR A 8 -9.02 -9.32 -68.50
CA THR A 8 -9.49 -10.29 -67.52
C THR A 8 -8.91 -9.92 -66.15
N PHE A 9 -9.74 -9.36 -65.27
CA PHE A 9 -9.35 -8.98 -63.92
C PHE A 9 -9.34 -10.23 -63.02
N ILE A 10 -8.16 -10.82 -62.81
CA ILE A 10 -7.96 -11.92 -61.85
C ILE A 10 -7.93 -11.32 -60.45
N LEU A 11 -8.99 -11.56 -59.67
CA LEU A 11 -9.08 -11.19 -58.26
C LEU A 11 -8.30 -12.24 -57.42
N ILE A 12 -7.05 -11.94 -57.08
CA ILE A 12 -6.28 -12.75 -56.14
C ILE A 12 -6.70 -12.36 -54.72
N LEU A 13 -7.54 -13.18 -54.09
CA LEU A 13 -7.85 -13.10 -52.66
C LEU A 13 -6.65 -13.61 -51.85
N LEU A 14 -5.70 -12.71 -51.56
CA LEU A 14 -4.68 -12.93 -50.53
C LEU A 14 -5.33 -12.77 -49.15
N SER A 15 -5.79 -13.89 -48.58
CA SER A 15 -6.10 -14.00 -47.15
C SER A 15 -4.84 -13.74 -46.33
N CYS A 16 -4.67 -12.50 -45.88
CA CYS A 16 -3.75 -12.17 -44.80
C CYS A 16 -4.35 -12.65 -43.48
N THR A 17 -3.98 -13.87 -43.05
CA THR A 17 -4.11 -14.26 -41.66
C THR A 17 -3.17 -13.39 -40.83
N SER A 18 -3.70 -12.31 -40.26
CA SER A 18 -2.99 -11.58 -39.21
C SER A 18 -2.83 -12.52 -38.02
N LYS A 19 -1.64 -13.09 -37.86
CA LYS A 19 -1.23 -13.71 -36.60
C LYS A 19 -1.40 -12.65 -35.53
N ASN A 20 -2.40 -12.83 -34.67
CA ASN A 20 -2.51 -12.13 -33.40
C ASN A 20 -1.28 -12.52 -32.57
N GLU A 21 -0.17 -11.81 -32.76
CA GLU A 21 0.85 -11.73 -31.74
C GLU A 21 0.18 -11.06 -30.54
N SER A 22 -0.18 -11.89 -29.57
CA SER A 22 -0.55 -11.43 -28.25
C SER A 22 0.57 -10.51 -27.76
N VAL A 23 0.30 -9.20 -27.76
CA VAL A 23 1.10 -8.23 -27.03
C VAL A 23 0.97 -8.61 -25.56
N LYS A 24 1.83 -9.52 -25.09
CA LYS A 24 2.13 -9.68 -23.68
C LYS A 24 2.92 -8.44 -23.30
N THR A 25 2.23 -7.34 -23.01
CA THR A 25 2.81 -6.26 -22.23
C THR A 25 3.30 -6.87 -20.93
N THR A 26 4.60 -7.07 -20.78
CA THR A 26 5.23 -7.45 -19.52
C THR A 26 4.97 -6.30 -18.55
N LEU A 27 3.88 -6.35 -17.79
CA LEU A 27 3.57 -5.35 -16.77
C LEU A 27 4.79 -5.27 -15.85
N LYS A 28 5.51 -4.13 -15.89
CA LYS A 28 6.68 -3.91 -15.03
C LYS A 28 6.22 -4.03 -13.59
N LYS A 29 6.65 -5.10 -12.91
CA LYS A 29 6.25 -5.40 -11.54
C LYS A 29 6.76 -4.29 -10.63
N ARG A 30 5.85 -3.61 -9.91
CA ARG A 30 6.18 -2.53 -8.97
C ARG A 30 7.12 -3.05 -7.89
N ILE A 31 8.21 -2.33 -7.61
CA ILE A 31 9.19 -2.65 -6.58
C ILE A 31 8.83 -1.91 -5.29
N VAL A 32 8.67 -2.65 -4.20
CA VAL A 32 8.32 -2.10 -2.88
C VAL A 32 9.47 -2.32 -1.90
N GLY A 33 10.04 -1.24 -1.37
CA GLY A 33 11.01 -1.30 -0.29
C GLY A 33 10.30 -1.49 1.05
N ILE A 34 10.57 -2.58 1.76
CA ILE A 34 10.12 -2.76 3.13
C ILE A 34 11.23 -2.26 4.04
N GLN A 35 11.00 -1.14 4.72
CA GLN A 35 11.99 -0.48 5.59
C GLN A 35 11.76 -0.87 7.06
N PRO A 36 12.54 -1.80 7.62
CA PRO A 36 12.51 -2.04 9.05
C PRO A 36 13.09 -0.86 9.81
N TYR A 37 12.37 -0.40 10.83
CA TYR A 37 12.91 0.50 11.85
C TYR A 37 13.43 -0.30 13.04
N GLU A 38 14.34 0.30 13.79
CA GLU A 38 15.04 -0.33 14.91
C GLU A 38 14.15 -1.21 15.79
N ASN A 39 14.72 -2.34 16.22
CA ASN A 39 14.11 -3.34 17.11
C ASN A 39 12.94 -4.15 16.52
N ILE A 40 12.49 -3.91 15.28
CA ILE A 40 11.55 -4.82 14.64
C ILE A 40 12.24 -6.09 14.12
N SER A 41 11.56 -7.23 14.23
CA SER A 41 12.09 -8.50 13.75
C SER A 41 12.24 -8.52 12.24
N ILE A 42 13.45 -8.83 11.77
CA ILE A 42 13.73 -9.05 10.34
C ILE A 42 12.92 -10.23 9.80
N ALA A 43 12.73 -11.29 10.59
CA ALA A 43 11.94 -12.44 10.19
C ALA A 43 10.46 -12.07 9.99
N GLU A 44 9.89 -11.24 10.87
CA GLU A 44 8.52 -10.73 10.69
C GLU A 44 8.43 -9.80 9.48
N THR A 45 9.43 -8.96 9.28
CA THR A 45 9.53 -8.04 8.12
C THR A 45 9.53 -8.81 6.80
N LYS A 46 10.31 -9.89 6.69
CA LYS A 46 10.32 -10.77 5.51
C LYS A 46 8.96 -11.42 5.25
N LYS A 47 8.26 -11.88 6.30
CA LYS A 47 6.91 -12.47 6.16
C LYS A 47 5.88 -11.45 5.69
N ILE A 48 6.00 -10.19 6.11
CA ILE A 48 5.13 -9.11 5.61
C ILE A 48 5.44 -8.78 4.16
N ALA A 49 6.71 -8.71 3.77
CA ALA A 49 7.11 -8.52 2.37
C ALA A 49 6.47 -9.60 1.47
N GLN A 50 6.55 -10.87 1.88
CA GLN A 50 5.93 -11.98 1.17
C GLN A 50 4.40 -11.85 1.10
N ALA A 51 3.75 -11.48 2.20
CA ALA A 51 2.30 -11.29 2.23
C ALA A 51 1.85 -10.16 1.28
N LEU A 52 2.62 -9.07 1.21
CA LEU A 52 2.36 -7.96 0.30
C LEU A 52 2.50 -8.39 -1.16
N ASP A 53 3.58 -9.09 -1.48
CA ASP A 53 3.86 -9.62 -2.82
C ASP A 53 2.78 -10.57 -3.30
N SER A 54 2.34 -11.50 -2.44
CA SER A 54 1.24 -12.43 -2.76
C SER A 54 -0.09 -11.71 -2.96
N PHE A 55 -0.35 -10.63 -2.23
CA PHE A 55 -1.65 -9.95 -2.27
C PHE A 55 -1.80 -9.01 -3.47
N TYR A 56 -0.77 -8.19 -3.73
CA TYR A 56 -0.81 -7.16 -4.77
C TYR A 56 -0.03 -7.51 -6.04
N GLY A 57 0.66 -8.66 -6.07
CA GLY A 57 1.48 -9.04 -7.21
C GLY A 57 2.66 -8.10 -7.44
N CYS A 58 3.19 -7.46 -6.39
CA CYS A 58 4.40 -6.63 -6.44
C CYS A 58 5.67 -7.44 -6.17
N LYS A 59 6.83 -6.79 -6.24
CA LYS A 59 8.12 -7.35 -5.81
C LYS A 59 8.63 -6.55 -4.63
N SER A 60 8.71 -7.16 -3.46
CA SER A 60 9.23 -6.50 -2.27
C SER A 60 10.72 -6.78 -2.08
N ILE A 61 11.45 -5.76 -1.61
CA ILE A 61 12.83 -5.89 -1.14
C ILE A 61 12.91 -5.42 0.32
N VAL A 62 13.48 -6.23 1.20
CA VAL A 62 13.70 -5.83 2.60
C VAL A 62 14.98 -5.00 2.66
N LEU A 63 14.85 -3.74 3.07
CA LEU A 63 15.97 -2.81 3.19
C LEU A 63 16.75 -3.02 4.51
N PRO A 64 18.00 -2.55 4.61
CA PRO A 64 18.73 -2.55 5.87
C PRO A 64 17.97 -1.77 6.97
N PRO A 65 17.95 -2.25 8.23
CA PRO A 65 17.33 -1.52 9.33
C PRO A 65 17.91 -0.14 9.55
N ILE A 66 17.04 0.82 9.85
CA ILE A 66 17.43 2.19 10.22
C ILE A 66 16.83 2.58 11.57
N LYS A 67 17.38 3.62 12.18
CA LYS A 67 16.76 4.27 13.35
C LYS A 67 15.66 5.22 12.90
N HIS A 68 14.73 5.52 13.81
CA HIS A 68 13.79 6.61 13.58
C HIS A 68 14.53 7.96 13.50
N ASP A 69 14.07 8.86 12.64
CA ASP A 69 14.52 10.25 12.68
C ASP A 69 14.09 10.86 14.01
N LYS A 70 15.05 11.43 14.76
CA LYS A 70 14.80 12.12 16.03
C LYS A 70 13.75 13.23 15.88
N LYS A 71 13.65 13.86 14.71
CA LYS A 71 12.64 14.91 14.41
C LYS A 71 11.21 14.38 14.40
N SER A 72 11.03 13.08 14.25
CA SER A 72 9.70 12.46 14.32
C SER A 72 9.28 12.13 15.75
N PHE A 73 10.17 12.16 16.73
CA PHE A 73 9.86 11.81 18.12
C PHE A 73 9.01 12.89 18.80
N ILE A 74 8.02 12.45 19.58
CA ILE A 74 7.16 13.29 20.41
C ILE A 74 6.86 12.58 21.74
N SER A 75 6.72 13.36 22.81
CA SER A 75 6.36 12.82 24.13
C SER A 75 5.35 13.70 24.88
N ILE A 76 4.38 14.28 24.16
CA ILE A 76 3.34 15.12 24.77
C ILE A 76 2.35 14.26 25.58
N LYS A 77 1.84 13.17 25.00
CA LYS A 77 0.92 12.22 25.69
C LYS A 77 1.62 10.96 26.16
N SER A 78 2.45 10.41 25.28
CA SER A 78 3.36 9.29 25.57
C SER A 78 4.52 9.35 24.58
N PRO A 79 5.66 8.72 24.88
CA PRO A 79 6.74 8.55 23.91
C PRO A 79 6.24 7.80 22.67
N ARG A 80 6.34 8.43 21.51
CA ARG A 80 5.93 7.87 20.20
C ARG A 80 6.55 8.66 19.05
N TYR A 81 6.30 8.22 17.82
CA TYR A 81 6.79 8.91 16.62
C TYR A 81 5.65 9.40 15.72
N ARG A 82 5.83 10.57 15.12
CA ARG A 82 4.92 11.18 14.15
C ARG A 82 4.97 10.43 12.82
N ALA A 83 3.92 9.67 12.53
CA ALA A 83 3.78 8.86 11.31
C ALA A 83 3.92 9.72 10.05
N ASP A 84 3.33 10.91 10.05
CA ASP A 84 3.45 11.90 8.97
C ASP A 84 4.89 12.40 8.75
N SER A 85 5.67 12.52 9.82
CA SER A 85 7.09 12.87 9.73
C SER A 85 7.93 11.71 9.22
N ILE A 86 7.65 10.48 9.65
CA ILE A 86 8.29 9.26 9.14
C ILE A 86 8.04 9.11 7.63
N ILE A 87 6.78 9.22 7.19
CA ILE A 87 6.43 9.13 5.76
C ILE A 87 7.17 10.20 4.95
N ARG A 88 7.26 11.43 5.46
CA ARG A 88 8.02 12.52 4.80
C ARG A 88 9.51 12.19 4.68
N PHE A 89 10.11 11.62 5.73
CA PHE A 89 11.49 11.17 5.69
C PHE A 89 11.68 10.07 4.63
N GLN A 90 10.86 9.03 4.68
CA GLN A 90 10.92 7.92 3.73
C GLN A 90 10.76 8.36 2.27
N ASN A 91 9.86 9.30 1.99
CA ASN A 91 9.69 9.86 0.63
C ASN A 91 10.94 10.59 0.12
N ARG A 92 11.74 11.20 1.01
CA ARG A 92 12.98 11.90 0.63
C ARG A 92 14.16 10.94 0.44
N THR A 93 14.08 9.75 1.04
CA THR A 93 15.17 8.77 1.06
C THR A 93 14.82 7.47 0.34
N ILE A 94 13.73 7.45 -0.43
CA ILE A 94 13.33 6.28 -1.20
C ILE A 94 14.44 5.95 -2.21
N PRO A 95 14.97 4.71 -2.24
CA PRO A 95 15.99 4.35 -3.21
C PRO A 95 15.47 4.49 -4.64
N SER A 96 16.30 4.93 -5.57
CA SER A 96 15.89 5.20 -6.97
C SER A 96 15.33 3.98 -7.73
N HIS A 97 15.63 2.77 -7.27
CA HIS A 97 15.13 1.51 -7.83
C HIS A 97 13.85 0.99 -7.13
N VAL A 98 13.28 1.75 -6.20
CA VAL A 98 12.08 1.42 -5.43
C VAL A 98 10.96 2.38 -5.80
N ASP A 99 9.80 1.84 -6.18
CA ASP A 99 8.62 2.64 -6.55
C ASP A 99 7.84 3.10 -5.31
N TYR A 100 7.77 2.25 -4.27
CA TYR A 100 7.04 2.51 -3.02
C TYR A 100 7.85 2.06 -1.80
N ILE A 101 7.73 2.75 -0.68
CA ILE A 101 8.40 2.40 0.58
C ILE A 101 7.41 2.21 1.72
N VAL A 102 7.41 1.01 2.30
CA VAL A 102 6.57 0.64 3.43
C VAL A 102 7.45 0.46 4.66
N GLY A 103 7.40 1.44 5.55
CA GLY A 103 8.05 1.38 6.86
C GLY A 103 7.33 0.43 7.80
N VAL A 104 8.10 -0.30 8.61
CA VAL A 104 7.56 -1.15 9.66
C VAL A 104 8.29 -0.92 10.98
N THR A 105 7.55 -0.72 12.07
CA THR A 105 8.12 -0.46 13.40
C THR A 105 7.34 -1.16 14.52
N ASN A 106 7.99 -1.34 15.66
CA ASN A 106 7.35 -1.81 16.90
C ASN A 106 7.08 -0.67 17.91
N SER A 107 7.48 0.55 17.58
CA SER A 107 7.23 1.77 18.37
C SER A 107 5.83 2.31 18.10
N ASP A 108 5.20 2.95 19.09
CA ASP A 108 3.92 3.61 18.88
C ASP A 108 4.07 4.77 17.89
N ILE A 109 3.04 5.01 17.09
CA ILE A 109 3.01 6.09 16.10
C ILE A 109 1.73 6.90 16.21
N SER A 110 1.81 8.17 15.84
CA SER A 110 0.67 9.08 15.88
C SER A 110 0.62 10.03 14.68
N THR A 111 -0.53 10.65 14.51
CA THR A 111 -0.77 11.71 13.52
C THR A 111 -1.74 12.75 14.08
N THR A 112 -1.85 13.88 13.40
CA THR A 112 -2.89 14.87 13.67
C THR A 112 -4.10 14.57 12.78
N LYS A 113 -5.29 14.45 13.37
CA LYS A 113 -6.54 14.32 12.63
C LYS A 113 -7.15 15.69 12.36
N HIS A 114 -7.64 15.89 11.15
CA HIS A 114 -8.26 17.12 10.71
C HIS A 114 -9.70 16.88 10.28
N ASP A 115 -10.57 17.87 10.51
CA ASP A 115 -11.93 17.91 10.00
C ASP A 115 -11.96 18.26 8.50
N THR A 116 -13.17 18.32 7.93
CA THR A 116 -13.37 18.64 6.50
C THR A 116 -12.96 20.07 6.12
N LYS A 117 -12.76 20.96 7.10
CA LYS A 117 -12.31 22.34 6.92
C LYS A 117 -10.80 22.49 7.12
N GLY A 118 -10.09 21.41 7.43
CA GLY A 118 -8.66 21.42 7.69
C GLY A 118 -8.27 21.86 9.10
N ASN A 119 -9.22 22.02 10.01
CA ASN A 119 -8.91 22.29 11.43
C ASN A 119 -8.62 20.99 12.16
N ILE A 120 -7.88 21.03 13.27
CA ILE A 120 -7.71 19.84 14.12
C ILE A 120 -9.09 19.37 14.61
N GLU A 121 -9.36 18.09 14.43
CA GLU A 121 -10.63 17.48 14.83
C GLU A 121 -10.87 17.66 16.35
N LYS A 122 -12.13 17.86 16.76
CA LYS A 122 -12.46 18.04 18.17
C LYS A 122 -12.77 16.68 18.84
N PRO A 123 -12.33 16.47 20.10
CA PRO A 123 -11.60 17.42 20.92
C PRO A 123 -10.09 17.48 20.59
N THR A 124 -9.54 18.70 20.53
CA THR A 124 -8.15 18.94 20.12
C THR A 124 -7.14 18.16 20.95
N TRP A 125 -7.36 18.04 22.26
CA TRP A 125 -6.49 17.27 23.15
C TRP A 125 -6.39 15.80 22.73
N LYS A 126 -7.39 15.23 22.05
CA LYS A 126 -7.37 13.85 21.54
C LYS A 126 -6.71 13.78 20.16
N TYR A 127 -7.03 14.71 19.27
CA TYR A 127 -6.75 14.60 17.84
C TYR A 127 -5.53 15.37 17.35
N SER A 128 -4.92 16.22 18.17
CA SER A 128 -3.61 16.83 17.88
C SER A 128 -2.47 15.80 17.81
N ASP A 129 -2.57 14.73 18.61
CA ASP A 129 -1.64 13.61 18.70
C ASP A 129 -2.44 12.29 18.86
N PHE A 130 -3.02 11.82 17.76
CA PHE A 130 -3.85 10.63 17.72
C PHE A 130 -3.03 9.40 17.36
N GLY A 131 -3.02 8.39 18.24
CA GLY A 131 -2.28 7.15 18.02
C GLY A 131 -2.92 6.29 16.93
N VAL A 132 -2.12 5.81 15.98
CA VAL A 132 -2.57 5.04 14.82
C VAL A 132 -1.81 3.71 14.70
N MET A 133 -2.40 2.76 13.99
CA MET A 133 -1.77 1.46 13.69
C MET A 133 -0.94 1.50 12.42
N GLY A 134 -1.32 2.37 11.49
CA GLY A 134 -0.63 2.65 10.25
C GLY A 134 -1.04 4.03 9.73
N LEU A 135 -0.27 4.53 8.79
CA LEU A 135 -0.61 5.71 8.01
C LEU A 135 0.00 5.61 6.62
N ALA A 136 -0.76 6.04 5.62
CA ALA A 136 -0.34 6.24 4.25
C ALA A 136 -1.04 7.46 3.65
N TYR A 137 -0.39 8.10 2.69
CA TYR A 137 -1.06 9.08 1.83
C TYR A 137 -1.68 8.39 0.61
N ARG A 138 -2.77 8.98 0.11
CA ARG A 138 -3.60 8.42 -0.97
C ARG A 138 -3.84 9.43 -2.10
N PRO A 139 -3.32 9.19 -3.32
CA PRO A 139 -2.23 8.24 -3.59
C PRO A 139 -0.94 8.73 -2.91
N GLY A 140 0.08 7.90 -2.90
CA GLY A 140 1.39 8.26 -2.38
C GLY A 140 2.36 7.10 -2.42
N ASN A 141 3.65 7.37 -2.28
CA ASN A 141 4.67 6.34 -2.44
C ASN A 141 5.20 5.81 -1.10
N SER A 142 4.63 6.24 0.03
CA SER A 142 5.12 5.86 1.34
C SER A 142 4.02 5.61 2.36
N ALA A 143 4.24 4.58 3.17
CA ALA A 143 3.42 4.19 4.31
C ALA A 143 4.33 3.86 5.52
N ILE A 144 3.75 3.88 6.72
CA ILE A 144 4.36 3.37 7.94
C ILE A 144 3.34 2.56 8.72
N ILE A 145 3.73 1.37 9.19
CA ILE A 145 2.90 0.49 10.01
C ILE A 145 3.59 0.21 11.33
N SER A 146 2.83 0.31 12.41
CA SER A 146 3.29 -0.02 13.76
C SER A 146 2.62 -1.29 14.27
N THR A 147 3.43 -2.23 14.76
CA THR A 147 2.93 -3.40 15.47
C THR A 147 2.55 -3.10 16.93
N PHE A 148 2.86 -1.90 17.44
CA PHE A 148 2.67 -1.53 18.85
C PHE A 148 1.24 -1.76 19.33
N ARG A 149 0.27 -1.26 18.56
CA ARG A 149 -1.17 -1.34 18.84
C ARG A 149 -1.83 -2.62 18.30
N LEU A 150 -1.06 -3.50 17.63
CA LEU A 150 -1.54 -4.74 17.02
C LEU A 150 -1.24 -5.98 17.87
N LYS A 151 -0.49 -5.81 18.97
CA LYS A 151 -0.09 -6.88 19.90
C LYS A 151 -1.29 -7.67 20.41
N HIS A 152 -1.10 -8.97 20.56
CA HIS A 152 -2.06 -9.89 21.14
C HIS A 152 -1.35 -11.09 21.74
N LYS A 153 -1.95 -11.75 22.74
CA LYS A 153 -1.41 -12.98 23.36
C LYS A 153 -1.23 -14.08 22.30
N ASN A 154 -2.23 -14.26 21.44
CA ASN A 154 -2.13 -15.10 20.26
C ASN A 154 -1.30 -14.40 19.17
N LYS A 155 -0.07 -14.89 18.96
CA LYS A 155 0.88 -14.37 17.95
C LYS A 155 0.37 -14.50 16.51
N LYS A 156 -0.40 -15.54 16.20
CA LYS A 156 -1.01 -15.70 14.87
C LYS A 156 -2.01 -14.57 14.60
N LEU A 157 -2.83 -14.20 15.60
CA LEU A 157 -3.77 -13.09 15.47
C LEU A 157 -3.04 -11.74 15.34
N ALA A 158 -2.01 -11.50 16.15
CA ALA A 158 -1.20 -10.29 16.05
C ALA A 158 -0.58 -10.13 14.65
N PHE A 159 -0.04 -11.22 14.08
CA PHE A 159 0.50 -11.21 12.74
C PHE A 159 -0.57 -11.04 11.64
N THR A 160 -1.77 -11.60 11.82
CA THR A 160 -2.90 -11.36 10.92
C THR A 160 -3.31 -9.89 10.89
N ARG A 161 -3.35 -9.23 12.05
CA ARG A 161 -3.60 -7.78 12.14
C ARG A 161 -2.52 -6.99 11.42
N PHE A 162 -1.25 -7.34 11.62
CA PHE A 162 -0.13 -6.69 10.95
C PHE A 162 -0.24 -6.80 9.42
N LYS A 163 -0.57 -7.99 8.90
CA LYS A 163 -0.84 -8.18 7.47
C LYS A 163 -1.97 -7.28 6.99
N LYS A 164 -3.13 -7.30 7.66
CA LYS A 164 -4.31 -6.50 7.27
C LYS A 164 -4.00 -5.01 7.19
N VAL A 165 -3.39 -4.45 8.24
CA VAL A 165 -3.00 -3.04 8.25
C VAL A 165 -1.97 -2.74 7.16
N THR A 166 -0.98 -3.60 6.94
CA THR A 166 0.00 -3.39 5.85
C THR A 166 -0.67 -3.36 4.48
N ILE A 167 -1.58 -4.31 4.22
CA ILE A 167 -2.34 -4.36 2.97
C ILE A 167 -3.23 -3.12 2.81
N HIS A 168 -3.85 -2.65 3.89
CA HIS A 168 -4.66 -1.45 3.92
C HIS A 168 -3.86 -0.19 3.56
N GLU A 169 -2.77 0.06 4.28
CA GLU A 169 -1.95 1.27 4.07
C GLU A 169 -1.29 1.27 2.69
N PHE A 170 -0.81 0.11 2.22
CA PHE A 170 -0.29 0.03 0.85
C PHE A 170 -1.41 0.21 -0.20
N GLY A 171 -2.63 -0.25 0.09
CA GLY A 171 -3.79 0.03 -0.75
C GLY A 171 -4.05 1.54 -0.91
N HIS A 172 -3.88 2.32 0.15
CA HIS A 172 -3.93 3.78 0.08
C HIS A 172 -2.84 4.36 -0.83
N ASN A 173 -1.61 3.87 -0.73
CA ASN A 173 -0.54 4.27 -1.65
C ASN A 173 -0.90 4.03 -3.12
N LEU A 174 -1.57 2.91 -3.42
CA LEU A 174 -2.12 2.60 -4.74
C LEU A 174 -3.37 3.42 -5.14
N GLY A 175 -3.82 4.35 -4.29
CA GLY A 175 -4.96 5.23 -4.56
C GLY A 175 -6.32 4.73 -4.05
N LEU A 176 -6.39 3.56 -3.40
CA LEU A 176 -7.67 3.06 -2.88
C LEU A 176 -8.18 3.93 -1.73
N PRO A 177 -9.43 4.44 -1.77
CA PRO A 177 -10.04 5.10 -0.62
C PRO A 177 -10.49 4.07 0.43
N HIS A 178 -10.87 4.55 1.61
CA HIS A 178 -11.61 3.72 2.55
C HIS A 178 -12.86 3.14 1.89
N CYS A 179 -13.14 1.86 2.16
CA CYS A 179 -14.27 1.14 1.60
C CYS A 179 -15.43 1.09 2.61
N PRO A 180 -16.68 1.37 2.19
CA PRO A 180 -17.84 1.24 3.07
C PRO A 180 -18.15 -0.23 3.44
N ASN A 181 -17.71 -1.19 2.63
CA ASN A 181 -17.87 -2.61 2.90
C ASN A 181 -16.99 -3.04 4.09
N LYS A 182 -17.62 -3.35 5.22
CA LYS A 182 -16.98 -3.74 6.48
C LYS A 182 -16.20 -5.06 6.42
N LYS A 183 -16.35 -5.84 5.35
CA LYS A 183 -15.58 -7.07 5.09
C LYS A 183 -14.40 -6.85 4.14
N CYS A 184 -14.28 -5.68 3.51
CA CYS A 184 -13.12 -5.34 2.70
C CYS A 184 -11.96 -4.91 3.61
N VAL A 185 -10.73 -5.34 3.31
CA VAL A 185 -9.51 -4.89 4.03
C VAL A 185 -9.31 -3.37 3.98
N MET A 186 -9.92 -2.69 3.01
CA MET A 186 -9.89 -1.22 2.92
C MET A 186 -10.95 -0.52 3.80
N THR A 187 -11.71 -1.23 4.64
CA THR A 187 -12.62 -0.56 5.58
C THR A 187 -11.82 0.27 6.58
N ALA A 188 -12.29 1.49 6.88
CA ALA A 188 -11.66 2.30 7.92
C ALA A 188 -11.79 1.59 9.27
N ALA A 189 -10.69 1.47 10.02
CA ALA A 189 -10.71 0.83 11.34
C ALA A 189 -11.62 1.56 12.36
N ALA A 190 -11.91 2.84 12.11
CA ALA A 190 -12.74 3.70 12.97
C ALA A 190 -12.27 3.68 14.44
N GLU A 191 -10.95 3.75 14.64
CA GLU A 191 -10.28 3.74 15.96
C GLU A 191 -10.42 2.41 16.75
N LYS A 192 -10.88 1.33 16.12
CA LYS A 192 -11.18 0.06 16.80
C LYS A 192 -10.40 -1.11 16.21
N ILE A 193 -9.65 -1.81 17.08
CA ILE A 193 -8.96 -3.06 16.70
C ILE A 193 -9.94 -4.15 16.25
N SER A 194 -11.17 -4.15 16.79
CA SER A 194 -12.22 -5.11 16.43
C SER A 194 -12.67 -4.98 14.97
N THR A 195 -12.54 -3.80 14.34
CA THR A 195 -12.78 -3.65 12.91
C THR A 195 -11.77 -4.48 12.10
N ILE A 196 -10.49 -4.40 12.46
CA ILE A 196 -9.41 -5.17 11.82
C ILE A 196 -9.61 -6.67 12.05
N ASP A 197 -10.12 -7.08 13.21
CA ASP A 197 -10.42 -8.50 13.44
C ASP A 197 -11.58 -8.99 12.57
N ASN A 198 -12.60 -8.14 12.36
CA ASN A 198 -13.83 -8.48 11.64
C ASN A 198 -13.76 -8.42 10.10
N GLU A 199 -12.87 -7.61 9.54
CA GLU A 199 -12.69 -7.52 8.08
C GLU A 199 -12.02 -8.79 7.51
N ASN A 200 -12.14 -9.03 6.21
CA ASN A 200 -11.40 -10.09 5.55
C ASN A 200 -10.05 -9.55 5.07
N LEU A 201 -9.02 -10.40 5.02
CA LEU A 201 -7.78 -10.09 4.30
C LEU A 201 -8.03 -10.24 2.79
N ALA A 202 -8.89 -9.39 2.23
CA ALA A 202 -9.27 -9.40 0.82
C ALA A 202 -9.86 -8.04 0.41
N LEU A 203 -9.59 -7.64 -0.84
CA LEU A 203 -10.29 -6.55 -1.49
C LEU A 203 -11.67 -7.01 -1.97
N CYS A 204 -12.69 -6.17 -1.80
CA CYS A 204 -13.97 -6.36 -2.48
C CYS A 204 -13.84 -6.11 -3.99
N LYS A 205 -14.84 -6.54 -4.77
CA LYS A 205 -14.86 -6.35 -6.24
C LYS A 205 -14.60 -4.90 -6.65
N SER A 206 -15.26 -3.94 -5.98
CA SER A 206 -15.08 -2.51 -6.27
C SER A 206 -13.65 -2.02 -6.04
N CYS A 207 -12.96 -2.47 -4.99
CA CYS A 207 -11.57 -2.07 -4.75
C CYS A 207 -10.61 -2.75 -5.72
N LYS A 208 -10.82 -4.04 -6.06
CA LYS A 208 -10.01 -4.74 -7.08
C LYS A 208 -10.04 -4.01 -8.42
N ASN A 209 -11.23 -3.60 -8.87
CA ASN A 209 -11.41 -2.90 -10.14
C ASN A 209 -10.71 -1.53 -10.22
N LYS A 210 -10.31 -0.92 -9.09
CA LYS A 210 -9.62 0.38 -9.08
C LYS A 210 -8.11 0.30 -9.28
N ILE A 211 -7.51 -0.89 -9.11
CA ILE A 211 -6.06 -1.09 -9.15
C ILE A 211 -5.61 -2.14 -10.16
N ASN A 212 -6.57 -2.76 -10.85
CA ASN A 212 -6.35 -3.69 -11.95
C ASN A 212 -6.28 -2.94 -13.27
#